data_AF-A0A1K1PQ58-F1
#
_entry.id   AF-A0A1K1PQ58-F1
#
_cell.length_a   1.000
_cell.length_b   1.000
_cell.length_c   1.000
_cell.angle_alpha   90.00
_cell.angle_beta   90.00
_cell.angle_gamma   90.00
#
_symmetry.space_group_name_H-M   'P 1'
#
loop_
_entity.id
_entity.type
_entity.pdbx_description
1 polymer ?
#
loop_
_entity_poly.entity_id
_entity_poly.type
_entity_poly.pdbx_seq_one_letter_code
_entity_poly.pdbx_strand_id
1 'polypeptide(L)'
;MKKNYTRIFFRYIFEFTAAGFVGWLYEVATVWIMYRYFDNRGMLHMPIIPIYSVGAFILLALLRKKRHPLFIFLFAMAVTTIFELGASYLLEFIFHEQFWTYETWYFSILDRSSLISSAIFGVLAVAYFYGLHPLSGKLSEKLPEPVCLGTGAFMAGAIATDIVISFSEHL
;
A
#
# COMPACT_ATOMS: atom_id res chain seq x y z
N MET A 1 6.03 24.48 19.37
CA MET A 1 5.75 24.32 17.92
C MET A 1 4.33 23.82 17.75
N LYS A 2 3.40 24.60 17.18
CA LYS A 2 2.04 24.11 16.91
C LYS A 2 2.14 23.00 15.85
N LYS A 3 1.64 21.79 16.16
CA LYS A 3 1.49 20.73 15.14
C LYS A 3 0.60 21.29 14.03
N ASN A 4 1.14 21.39 12.81
CA ASN A 4 0.34 21.76 11.65
C ASN A 4 -0.41 20.51 11.17
N TYR A 5 -1.60 20.30 11.73
CA TYR A 5 -2.44 19.14 11.43
C TYR A 5 -2.81 19.05 9.95
N THR A 6 -2.96 20.19 9.27
CA THR A 6 -3.22 20.26 7.82
C THR A 6 -2.13 19.58 7.00
N ARG A 7 -0.86 19.90 7.28
CA ARG A 7 0.27 19.31 6.56
C ARG A 7 0.43 17.82 6.88
N ILE A 8 0.19 17.42 8.13
CA ILE A 8 0.22 16.00 8.53
C ILE A 8 -0.87 15.21 7.80
N PHE A 9 -2.10 15.75 7.75
CA PHE A 9 -3.21 15.15 7.03
C PHE A 9 -2.89 14.96 5.55
N PHE A 10 -2.44 16.02 4.86
CA PHE A 10 -2.00 15.93 3.47
C PHE A 10 -0.94 14.85 3.25
N ARG A 11 0.09 14.79 4.12
CA ARG A 11 1.17 13.81 3.99
C ARG A 11 0.66 12.38 4.04
N TYR A 12 -0.20 12.05 4.99
CA TYR A 12 -0.71 10.69 5.11
C TYR A 12 -1.66 10.33 3.99
N ILE A 13 -2.52 11.23 3.53
CA ILE A 13 -3.37 10.94 2.37
C ILE A 13 -2.52 10.77 1.10
N PHE A 14 -1.50 11.60 0.91
CA PHE A 14 -0.56 11.47 -0.20
C PHE A 14 0.22 10.15 -0.14
N GLU A 15 0.79 9.79 1.01
CA GLU A 15 1.51 8.53 1.20
C GLU A 15 0.59 7.33 0.98
N PHE A 16 -0.66 7.39 1.47
CA PHE A 16 -1.66 6.34 1.25
C PHE A 16 -1.97 6.18 -0.25
N THR A 17 -2.21 7.29 -0.94
CA THR A 17 -2.51 7.29 -2.39
C THR A 17 -1.33 6.73 -3.19
N ALA A 18 -0.11 7.23 -2.92
CA ALA A 18 1.08 6.84 -3.66
C ALA A 18 1.49 5.39 -3.37
N ALA A 19 1.43 4.93 -2.11
CA ALA A 19 1.74 3.55 -1.76
C ALA A 19 0.74 2.57 -2.40
N GLY A 20 -0.56 2.92 -2.39
CA GLY A 20 -1.61 2.11 -2.99
C GLY A 20 -1.51 2.06 -4.52
N PHE A 21 -1.13 3.18 -5.16
CA PHE A 21 -0.88 3.23 -6.60
C PHE A 21 0.37 2.44 -7.01
N VAL A 22 1.45 2.49 -6.22
CA VAL A 22 2.63 1.64 -6.46
C VAL A 22 2.28 0.16 -6.29
N GLY A 23 1.44 -0.18 -5.30
CA GLY A 23 0.88 -1.52 -5.14
C GLY A 23 0.09 -1.98 -6.37
N TRP A 24 -0.77 -1.10 -6.89
CA TRP A 24 -1.50 -1.35 -8.13
C TRP A 24 -0.56 -1.58 -9.32
N LEU A 25 0.46 -0.75 -9.51
CA LEU A 25 1.46 -0.95 -10.56
C LEU A 25 2.18 -2.30 -10.42
N TYR A 26 2.51 -2.70 -9.20
CA TYR A 26 3.14 -4.00 -8.94
C TYR A 26 2.21 -5.15 -9.34
N GLU A 27 0.94 -5.13 -8.95
CA GLU A 27 -0.04 -6.16 -9.27
C GLU A 27 -0.30 -6.26 -10.77
N VAL A 28 -0.51 -5.13 -11.43
CA VAL A 28 -0.69 -5.05 -12.88
C VAL A 28 0.54 -5.57 -13.62
N ALA A 29 1.75 -5.15 -13.21
CA ALA A 29 2.99 -5.64 -13.82
C ALA A 29 3.16 -7.14 -13.61
N THR A 30 2.80 -7.65 -12.43
CA THR A 30 2.87 -9.06 -12.08
C THR A 30 1.95 -9.90 -12.96
N VAL A 31 0.68 -9.51 -13.11
CA VAL A 31 -0.27 -10.18 -14.02
C VAL A 31 0.18 -10.10 -15.46
N TRP A 32 0.66 -8.93 -15.90
CA TRP A 32 1.13 -8.75 -17.27
C TRP A 32 2.35 -9.63 -17.58
N ILE A 33 3.29 -9.78 -16.65
CA ILE A 33 4.48 -10.63 -16.83
C ILE A 33 4.10 -12.12 -16.85
N MET A 34 3.24 -12.56 -15.93
CA MET A 34 2.90 -13.98 -15.76
C MET A 34 1.90 -14.47 -16.80
N TYR A 35 0.86 -13.68 -17.07
CA TYR A 35 -0.29 -14.11 -17.87
C TYR A 35 -0.44 -13.38 -19.21
N ARG A 36 0.39 -12.37 -19.48
CA ARG A 36 0.46 -11.65 -20.76
C ARG A 36 -0.81 -10.90 -21.17
N TYR A 37 -1.68 -10.58 -20.22
CA TYR A 37 -2.82 -9.68 -20.42
C TYR A 37 -2.83 -8.57 -19.36
N PHE A 38 -3.58 -7.51 -19.66
CA PHE A 38 -3.81 -6.41 -18.73
C PHE A 38 -5.09 -6.67 -17.94
N ASP A 39 -5.00 -6.55 -16.62
CA ASP A 39 -6.13 -6.68 -15.71
C ASP A 39 -6.09 -5.53 -14.71
N ASN A 40 -7.23 -4.89 -14.45
CA ASN A 40 -7.29 -3.87 -13.42
C ASN A 40 -7.39 -4.57 -12.06
N ARG A 41 -6.25 -4.68 -11.36
CA ARG A 41 -6.15 -5.42 -10.11
C ARG A 41 -6.63 -4.61 -8.92
N GLY A 42 -7.21 -5.31 -7.96
CA GLY A 42 -7.73 -4.75 -6.72
C GLY A 42 -9.24 -4.64 -6.72
N MET A 43 -9.77 -4.30 -5.55
CA MET A 43 -11.21 -4.16 -5.31
C MET A 43 -11.73 -2.76 -5.68
N LEU A 44 -10.84 -1.78 -5.81
CA LEU A 44 -11.20 -0.40 -6.12
C LEU A 44 -11.23 -0.16 -7.62
N HIS A 45 -12.13 0.71 -8.09
CA HIS A 45 -12.14 1.13 -9.50
C HIS A 45 -10.94 2.02 -9.81
N MET A 46 -10.53 2.83 -8.84
CA MET A 46 -9.30 3.61 -8.94
C MET A 46 -8.06 2.69 -8.91
N PRO A 47 -6.94 3.11 -9.55
CA PRO A 47 -5.69 2.34 -9.56
C PRO A 47 -4.98 2.41 -8.20
N ILE A 48 -5.65 2.04 -7.12
CA ILE A 48 -5.18 2.10 -5.75
C ILE A 48 -5.57 0.80 -5.09
N ILE A 49 -4.58 0.09 -4.53
CA ILE A 49 -4.84 -1.13 -3.78
C ILE A 49 -4.58 -0.87 -2.29
N PRO A 50 -5.63 -0.75 -1.45
CA PRO A 50 -5.50 -0.30 -0.06
C PRO A 50 -4.57 -1.14 0.82
N ILE A 51 -4.48 -2.45 0.58
CA ILE A 51 -3.64 -3.35 1.39
C ILE A 51 -2.17 -2.91 1.38
N TYR A 52 -1.65 -2.37 0.27
CA TYR A 52 -0.28 -1.86 0.18
C TYR A 52 -0.07 -0.63 1.05
N SER A 53 -1.03 0.30 1.04
CA SER A 53 -1.01 1.50 1.86
C SER A 53 -1.08 1.17 3.35
N VAL A 54 -1.95 0.24 3.72
CA VAL A 54 -2.09 -0.25 5.10
C VAL A 54 -0.80 -0.92 5.56
N GLY A 55 -0.21 -1.79 4.73
CA GLY A 55 1.08 -2.44 5.01
C GLY A 55 2.21 -1.42 5.24
N ALA A 56 2.31 -0.39 4.38
CA ALA A 56 3.27 0.69 4.55
C ALA A 56 3.08 1.46 5.87
N PHE A 57 1.83 1.68 6.29
CA PHE A 57 1.52 2.40 7.52
C PHE A 57 1.75 1.55 8.79
N ILE A 58 1.52 0.24 8.72
CA ILE A 58 1.94 -0.69 9.77
C ILE A 58 3.45 -0.61 9.95
N LEU A 59 4.21 -0.66 8.85
CA LEU A 59 5.66 -0.50 8.92
C LEU A 59 6.06 0.86 9.47
N LEU A 60 5.41 1.95 9.03
CA LEU A 60 5.68 3.31 9.54
C LEU A 60 5.44 3.42 11.05
N ALA A 61 4.39 2.79 11.56
CA ALA A 61 4.09 2.77 13.00
C ALA A 61 5.14 1.99 13.80
N LEU A 62 5.63 0.87 13.27
CA LEU A 62 6.63 0.01 13.91
C LEU A 62 8.05 0.60 13.81
N LEU A 63 8.41 1.20 12.68
CA LEU A 63 9.72 1.80 12.39
C LEU A 63 9.72 3.29 12.76
N ARG A 64 9.77 3.58 14.06
CA ARG A 64 9.73 4.96 14.59
C ARG A 64 10.99 5.80 14.31
N LYS A 65 12.09 5.18 13.87
CA LYS A 65 13.39 5.83 13.63
C LYS A 65 13.99 5.32 12.32
N LYS A 66 14.78 6.17 11.66
CA LYS A 66 15.58 5.75 10.49
C LYS A 66 16.51 4.61 10.89
N ARG A 67 16.45 3.51 10.15
CA ARG A 67 17.28 2.31 10.34
C ARG A 67 18.08 2.02 9.08
N HIS A 68 19.08 1.16 9.20
CA HIS A 68 19.87 0.68 8.07
C HIS A 68 18.95 0.01 7.03
N PRO A 69 19.14 0.25 5.71
CA PRO A 69 18.28 -0.30 4.66
C PRO A 69 18.09 -1.81 4.73
N LEU A 70 19.16 -2.55 5.01
CA LEU A 70 19.09 -4.02 5.16
C LEU A 70 18.18 -4.46 6.32
N PHE A 71 18.17 -3.72 7.43
CA PHE A 71 17.26 -4.01 8.54
C PHE A 71 15.81 -3.75 8.14
N ILE A 72 15.55 -2.62 7.45
CA ILE A 72 14.20 -2.29 6.97
C ILE A 72 13.72 -3.36 6.00
N PHE A 73 14.58 -3.79 5.07
CA PHE A 73 14.27 -4.86 4.13
C PHE A 73 13.84 -6.15 4.84
N LEU A 74 14.70 -6.71 5.70
CA LEU A 74 14.41 -7.98 6.39
C LEU A 74 13.23 -7.87 7.36
N PHE A 75 13.12 -6.76 8.08
CA PHE A 75 12.00 -6.52 8.99
C PHE A 75 10.68 -6.35 8.23
N ALA A 76 10.70 -5.61 7.13
CA ALA A 76 9.53 -5.42 6.29
C ALA A 76 9.09 -6.75 5.69
N MET A 77 10.00 -7.56 5.13
CA MET A 77 9.67 -8.90 4.64
C MET A 77 8.87 -9.69 5.67
N ALA A 78 9.38 -9.80 6.91
CA ALA A 78 8.71 -10.57 7.96
C ALA A 78 7.32 -10.00 8.31
N VAL A 79 7.22 -8.69 8.54
CA VAL A 79 5.97 -8.03 8.93
C VAL A 79 4.93 -8.08 7.81
N THR A 80 5.33 -7.80 6.56
CA THR A 80 4.41 -7.80 5.42
C THR A 80 3.95 -9.21 5.07
N THR A 81 4.79 -10.23 5.26
CA THR A 81 4.37 -11.65 5.09
C THR A 81 3.23 -11.98 6.05
N ILE A 82 3.42 -11.66 7.35
CA ILE A 82 2.39 -11.94 8.38
C ILE A 82 1.11 -11.16 8.07
N PHE A 83 1.25 -9.90 7.67
CA PHE A 83 0.13 -9.06 7.32
C PHE A 83 -0.63 -9.56 6.08
N GLU A 84 0.07 -9.96 5.02
CA GLU A 84 -0.51 -10.50 3.79
C GLU A 84 -1.27 -11.81 4.06
N LEU A 85 -0.68 -12.72 4.84
CA LEU A 85 -1.37 -13.95 5.27
C LEU A 85 -2.64 -13.64 6.05
N GLY A 86 -2.57 -12.74 7.05
CA GLY A 86 -3.73 -12.33 7.83
C GLY A 86 -4.81 -11.66 6.99
N ALA A 87 -4.43 -10.79 6.08
CA ALA A 87 -5.35 -10.12 5.17
C ALA A 87 -6.02 -11.10 4.20
N SER A 88 -5.26 -12.07 3.67
CA SER A 88 -5.81 -13.13 2.81
C SER A 88 -6.91 -13.92 3.53
N TYR A 89 -6.65 -14.38 4.76
CA TYR A 89 -7.65 -15.10 5.55
C TYR A 89 -8.86 -14.23 5.92
N LEU A 90 -8.64 -12.96 6.26
CA LEU A 90 -9.72 -12.03 6.62
C LEU A 90 -10.64 -11.75 5.42
N LEU A 91 -10.07 -11.49 4.25
CA LEU A 91 -10.84 -11.21 3.04
C LEU A 91 -11.63 -12.44 2.58
N GLU A 92 -11.03 -13.63 2.62
CA GLU A 92 -11.75 -14.86 2.33
C GLU A 92 -12.89 -15.12 3.34
N PHE A 93 -12.69 -14.81 4.62
CA PHE A 93 -13.76 -14.94 5.61
C PHE A 93 -14.95 -14.00 5.33
N ILE A 94 -14.69 -12.78 4.84
CA ILE A 94 -15.72 -11.77 4.58
C ILE A 94 -16.44 -12.01 3.24
N PHE A 95 -15.70 -12.32 2.19
CA PHE A 95 -16.21 -12.39 0.82
C PHE A 95 -16.37 -13.83 0.29
N HIS A 96 -15.94 -14.83 1.08
CA HIS A 96 -15.94 -16.24 0.68
C HIS A 96 -15.15 -16.53 -0.61
N GLU A 97 -14.19 -15.67 -0.93
CA GLU A 97 -13.35 -15.76 -2.13
C GLU A 97 -11.88 -15.45 -1.81
N GLN A 98 -10.97 -16.17 -2.46
CA GLN A 98 -9.54 -15.91 -2.38
C GLN A 98 -9.13 -14.89 -3.45
N PHE A 99 -8.73 -13.69 -3.02
CA PHE A 99 -8.42 -12.57 -3.92
C PHE A 99 -7.10 -12.74 -4.71
N TRP A 100 -6.18 -13.57 -4.23
CA TRP A 100 -4.90 -13.84 -4.89
C TRP A 100 -4.37 -15.23 -4.55
N THR A 101 -3.67 -15.85 -5.50
CA THR A 101 -3.05 -17.18 -5.38
C THR A 101 -1.57 -17.11 -5.77
N TYR A 102 -0.77 -17.96 -5.14
CA TYR A 102 0.67 -18.11 -5.33
C TYR A 102 1.03 -19.54 -5.78
N GLU A 103 0.09 -20.30 -6.35
CA GLU A 103 0.23 -21.74 -6.58
C GLU A 103 1.39 -22.04 -7.55
N THR A 104 1.54 -21.17 -8.56
CA THR A 104 2.58 -21.26 -9.59
C THR A 104 3.89 -20.58 -9.19
N TRP A 105 3.96 -19.97 -7.99
CA TRP A 105 5.13 -19.22 -7.54
C TRP A 105 6.11 -20.11 -6.79
N TYR A 106 7.40 -19.91 -7.07
CA TYR A 106 8.46 -20.52 -6.28
C TYR A 106 8.44 -19.99 -4.84
N PHE A 107 8.69 -20.88 -3.87
CA PHE A 107 8.64 -20.58 -2.44
C PHE A 107 7.29 -20.00 -1.98
N SER A 108 6.19 -20.53 -2.53
CA SER A 108 4.83 -20.26 -2.07
C SER A 108 4.64 -20.66 -0.61
N ILE A 109 3.92 -19.82 0.14
CA ILE A 109 3.60 -19.96 1.56
C ILE A 109 2.08 -20.02 1.68
N LEU A 110 1.56 -21.22 1.96
CA LEU A 110 0.13 -21.48 2.15
C LEU A 110 -0.76 -21.03 0.98
N ASP A 111 -0.21 -20.88 -0.22
CA ASP A 111 -0.85 -20.31 -1.41
C ASP A 111 -1.34 -18.85 -1.26
N ARG A 112 -0.86 -18.14 -0.24
CA ARG A 112 -1.37 -16.81 0.16
C ARG A 112 -0.30 -15.73 0.21
N SER A 113 0.95 -16.15 0.24
CA SER A 113 2.13 -15.31 0.13
C SER A 113 3.25 -16.11 -0.53
N SER A 114 4.37 -15.48 -0.85
CA SER A 114 5.57 -16.19 -1.29
C SER A 114 6.81 -15.49 -0.76
N LEU A 115 7.94 -16.21 -0.68
CA LEU A 115 9.21 -15.57 -0.32
C LEU A 115 9.63 -14.51 -1.36
N ILE A 116 9.25 -14.70 -2.62
CA ILE A 116 9.52 -13.75 -3.71
C ILE A 116 8.72 -12.47 -3.50
N SER A 117 7.39 -12.56 -3.29
CA SER A 117 6.56 -11.38 -3.02
C SER A 117 7.00 -10.67 -1.74
N SER A 118 7.35 -11.43 -0.70
CA SER A 118 7.90 -10.90 0.54
C SER A 118 9.17 -10.08 0.29
N ALA A 119 10.11 -10.58 -0.51
CA ALA A 119 11.33 -9.87 -0.86
C ALA A 119 11.03 -8.58 -1.65
N ILE A 120 10.09 -8.62 -2.59
CA ILE A 120 9.63 -7.43 -3.33
C ILE A 120 9.05 -6.39 -2.37
N PHE A 121 8.21 -6.80 -1.42
CA PHE A 121 7.67 -5.91 -0.39
C PHE A 121 8.77 -5.33 0.51
N GLY A 122 9.82 -6.09 0.79
CA GLY A 122 11.03 -5.60 1.44
C GLY A 122 11.71 -4.46 0.67
N VAL A 123 11.85 -4.61 -0.66
CA VAL A 123 12.41 -3.55 -1.53
C VAL A 123 11.48 -2.32 -1.55
N LEU A 124 10.18 -2.51 -1.72
CA LEU A 124 9.19 -1.44 -1.71
C LEU A 124 9.18 -0.69 -0.37
N ALA A 125 9.35 -1.38 0.75
CA ALA A 125 9.47 -0.76 2.06
C ALA A 125 10.72 0.12 2.19
N VAL A 126 11.88 -0.34 1.68
CA VAL A 126 13.08 0.50 1.64
C VAL A 126 12.85 1.74 0.78
N ALA A 127 12.24 1.59 -0.40
CA ALA A 127 11.88 2.70 -1.28
C ALA A 127 10.87 3.67 -0.61
N TYR A 128 9.94 3.16 0.18
CA TYR A 128 9.01 3.95 0.96
C TYR A 128 9.74 4.82 1.99
N PHE A 129 10.59 4.23 2.85
CA PHE A 129 11.25 4.98 3.93
C PHE A 129 12.35 5.92 3.45
N TYR A 130 13.03 5.61 2.35
CA TYR A 130 14.11 6.43 1.80
C TYR A 130 13.66 7.38 0.69
N GLY A 131 12.52 7.12 0.06
CA GLY A 131 11.97 7.90 -1.04
C GLY A 131 10.65 8.57 -0.69
N LEU A 132 9.57 7.80 -0.62
CA LEU A 132 8.20 8.35 -0.53
C LEU A 132 7.96 9.15 0.76
N HIS A 133 8.35 8.61 1.92
CA HIS A 133 8.14 9.26 3.22
C HIS A 133 8.89 10.61 3.37
N PRO A 134 10.20 10.71 3.05
CA PRO A 134 10.87 12.01 3.07
C PRO A 134 10.38 12.96 1.96
N LEU A 135 9.95 12.43 0.80
CA LEU A 135 9.35 13.23 -0.26
C LEU A 135 8.04 13.88 0.20
N SER A 136 7.17 13.13 0.90
CA SER A 136 5.91 13.67 1.44
C SER A 136 6.18 14.84 2.38
N GLY A 137 7.19 14.72 3.24
CA GLY A 137 7.61 15.79 4.15
C GLY A 137 8.03 17.04 3.38
N LYS A 138 8.98 16.90 2.45
CA LYS A 138 9.46 18.01 1.61
C LYS A 138 8.34 18.67 0.81
N LEU A 139 7.45 17.89 0.23
CA LEU A 139 6.31 18.40 -0.55
C LEU A 139 5.35 19.18 0.34
N SER A 140 5.03 18.62 1.51
CA SER A 140 4.14 19.25 2.48
C SER A 140 4.68 20.56 3.02
N GLU A 141 6.01 20.77 3.06
CA GLU A 141 6.66 22.01 3.52
C GLU A 141 6.71 23.06 2.40
N LYS A 142 6.93 22.65 1.15
CA LYS A 142 6.99 23.54 -0.01
C LYS A 142 5.64 24.12 -0.40
N LEU A 143 4.56 23.37 -0.20
CA LEU A 143 3.21 23.80 -0.60
C LEU A 143 2.59 24.76 0.43
N PRO A 144 1.80 25.76 -0.01
CA PRO A 144 0.96 26.56 0.88
C PRO A 144 -0.06 25.69 1.62
N GLU A 145 -0.39 26.06 2.86
CA GLU A 145 -1.31 25.27 3.69
C GLU A 145 -2.71 25.05 3.07
N PRO A 146 -3.35 26.05 2.43
CA PRO A 146 -4.63 25.83 1.76
C PRO A 146 -4.55 24.81 0.61
N VAL A 147 -3.41 24.75 -0.10
CA VAL A 147 -3.17 23.78 -1.17
C VAL A 147 -3.04 22.38 -0.60
N CYS A 148 -2.30 22.21 0.51
CA CYS A 148 -2.22 20.94 1.23
C CYS A 148 -3.60 20.46 1.69
N LEU A 149 -4.42 21.35 2.27
CA LEU A 149 -5.78 21.01 2.70
C LEU A 149 -6.65 20.60 1.51
N GLY A 150 -6.70 21.42 0.46
CA GLY A 150 -7.55 21.19 -0.71
C GLY A 150 -7.21 19.88 -1.43
N THR A 151 -5.92 19.65 -1.70
CA THR A 151 -5.46 18.42 -2.35
C THR A 151 -5.65 17.19 -1.46
N GLY A 152 -5.33 17.28 -0.18
CA GLY A 152 -5.54 16.19 0.78
C GLY A 152 -7.02 15.82 0.91
N ALA A 153 -7.91 16.82 1.02
CA ALA A 153 -9.34 16.59 1.13
C ALA A 153 -9.93 16.00 -0.16
N PHE A 154 -9.49 16.49 -1.32
CA PHE A 154 -9.90 15.95 -2.62
C PHE A 154 -9.49 14.48 -2.78
N MET A 155 -8.23 14.14 -2.53
CA MET A 155 -7.75 12.75 -2.61
C MET A 155 -8.48 11.84 -1.63
N ALA A 156 -8.67 12.29 -0.38
CA ALA A 156 -9.39 11.53 0.63
C ALA A 156 -10.85 11.30 0.24
N GLY A 157 -11.53 12.33 -0.28
CA GLY A 157 -12.89 12.25 -0.77
C GLY A 157 -13.03 11.28 -1.95
N ALA A 158 -12.16 11.40 -2.95
CA ALA A 158 -12.15 10.49 -4.11
C ALA A 158 -11.98 9.02 -3.69
N ILE A 159 -10.98 8.74 -2.85
CA ILE A 159 -10.73 7.38 -2.35
C ILE A 159 -11.90 6.87 -1.51
N ALA A 160 -12.48 7.71 -0.65
CA ALA A 160 -13.61 7.31 0.18
C ALA A 160 -14.86 7.01 -0.67
N THR A 161 -15.15 7.83 -1.67
CA THR A 161 -16.25 7.60 -2.62
C THR A 161 -16.03 6.29 -3.38
N ASP A 162 -14.82 6.06 -3.89
CA ASP A 162 -14.48 4.85 -4.64
C ASP A 162 -14.60 3.58 -3.77
N ILE A 163 -14.13 3.63 -2.52
CA ILE A 163 -14.30 2.56 -1.54
C ILE A 163 -15.79 2.27 -1.35
N VAL A 164 -16.62 3.28 -1.10
CA VAL A 164 -18.05 3.07 -0.84
C VAL A 164 -18.75 2.44 -2.04
N ILE A 165 -18.50 2.93 -3.25
CA ILE A 165 -19.10 2.40 -4.48
C ILE A 165 -18.64 0.95 -4.68
N SER A 166 -17.33 0.70 -4.66
CA SER A 166 -16.78 -0.62 -4.95
C SER A 166 -17.24 -1.67 -3.93
N PHE A 167 -17.30 -1.33 -2.63
CA PHE A 167 -17.85 -2.23 -1.62
C PHE A 167 -19.35 -2.50 -1.82
N SER A 168 -20.12 -1.51 -2.25
CA SER A 168 -21.57 -1.68 -2.47
C SER A 168 -21.90 -2.62 -3.63
N GLU A 169 -20.98 -2.83 -4.56
CA GLU A 169 -21.14 -3.75 -5.69
C GLU A 169 -20.75 -5.19 -5.36
N HIS A 170 -19.97 -5.39 -4.28
CA HIS A 170 -19.52 -6.70 -3.80
C HIS A 170 -20.39 -7.31 -2.69
N LEU A 171 -21.44 -6.61 -2.24
CA LEU A 171 -22.41 -7.05 -1.22
C LEU A 171 -23.77 -7.37 -1.86
#